data_AF-A0A2R6DBU7-F1
#
_entry.id   AF-A0A2R6DBU7-F1
#
_cell.length_a   1.000
_cell.length_b   1.000
_cell.length_c   1.000
_cell.angle_alpha   90.00
_cell.angle_beta   90.00
_cell.angle_gamma   90.00
#
_symmetry.space_group_name_H-M   'P 1'
#
loop_
_entity.id
_entity.type
_entity.pdbx_description
1 polymer ?
#
loop_
_entity_poly.entity_id
_entity_poly.type
_entity_poly.pdbx_seq_one_letter_code
_entity_poly.pdbx_strand_id
1 'polypeptide(L)'
;MTDRSSSSDSDSGRIDRRTYLAVAAGGVAGLAGCTGGGGGDNGSGGDASNGSGGGAETETASGDDGGGSGAIPLASFCPLSGSGGAFGPGQQAGFNLAVQDINDAGGVLGGRQINPINRNTETKPSRAASKLQTVISNENIEAFVGTWSSGVSATLAPIAADNEIMQVGNGTTSPTLAEQGWVETDGELLKYMGRTSPNDGAQGLAMGGLLNDTIGADSAAFMFVDNPYGSGLAEKARAAFNGETTAMVPVAKQTSDYTSALDEVFADDPEVFGLIVYPANGESILKQWNRGGYGGTLVMSESMFLQDLFDNLSSILQGSYITTVRPDRNDQSYDYFTSAMNQQMDQEPTTFSSHSYDAAFLIGLAAQKAGEFTGTAIARNIKSVSRPPGEAVRAGADEFERAKGLIEEGTEIDYAGASSKANLNCFVEPYNRFSVNELVEGQGGIDANELSTIPADFFEGKLYTDDQLQEYNCQSSEDETTTGSSGTTTSS
;
A
#
# COMPACT_ATOMS: atom_id res chain seq x y z
N MET A 1 0.37 68.36 -36.61
CA MET A 1 1.34 68.83 -35.59
C MET A 1 2.43 67.79 -35.50
N THR A 2 3.65 68.26 -35.62
CA THR A 2 4.93 67.58 -35.82
C THR A 2 5.39 66.72 -34.63
N ASP A 3 5.76 65.47 -34.93
CA ASP A 3 7.09 64.86 -34.74
C ASP A 3 8.00 65.34 -33.59
N ARG A 4 8.42 64.41 -32.70
CA ARG A 4 9.82 64.29 -32.24
C ARG A 4 10.10 63.02 -31.41
N SER A 5 11.06 62.28 -31.94
CA SER A 5 11.94 61.27 -31.35
C SER A 5 12.60 61.60 -30.00
N SER A 6 12.88 60.58 -29.19
CA SER A 6 14.26 60.31 -28.70
C SER A 6 14.39 58.89 -28.11
N SER A 7 15.32 58.15 -28.70
CA SER A 7 15.94 56.90 -28.27
C SER A 7 16.81 57.06 -27.00
N SER A 8 16.96 55.98 -26.22
CA SER A 8 18.25 55.62 -25.61
C SER A 8 18.31 54.12 -25.30
N ASP A 9 19.11 53.41 -26.09
CA ASP A 9 19.71 52.12 -25.76
C ASP A 9 20.54 52.19 -24.47
N SER A 10 20.58 51.09 -23.72
CA SER A 10 21.78 50.66 -23.00
C SER A 10 21.78 49.15 -22.84
N ASP A 11 22.42 48.50 -23.82
CA ASP A 11 23.02 47.18 -23.72
C ASP A 11 24.29 47.25 -22.85
N SER A 12 24.44 46.34 -21.89
CA SER A 12 25.71 45.67 -21.58
C SER A 12 25.59 44.82 -20.31
N GLY A 13 25.93 43.53 -20.39
CA GLY A 13 26.40 42.78 -19.21
C GLY A 13 26.15 41.28 -19.15
N ARG A 14 26.49 40.51 -20.19
CA ARG A 14 26.79 39.07 -20.02
C ARG A 14 27.96 38.90 -19.05
N ILE A 15 27.81 38.05 -18.02
CA ILE A 15 28.94 37.56 -17.22
C ILE A 15 29.07 36.05 -17.43
N ASP A 16 30.21 35.69 -17.99
CA ASP A 16 30.65 34.35 -18.38
C ASP A 16 31.15 33.57 -17.15
N ARG A 17 30.90 32.26 -17.14
CA ARG A 17 31.40 31.29 -16.16
C ARG A 17 32.86 30.98 -16.47
N ARG A 18 33.77 31.12 -15.50
CA ARG A 18 34.91 30.19 -15.29
C ARG A 18 35.78 30.54 -14.07
N THR A 19 35.95 29.51 -13.24
CA THR A 19 37.19 29.11 -12.53
C THR A 19 37.72 30.01 -11.42
N TYR A 20 37.65 29.53 -10.17
CA TYR A 20 38.81 29.50 -9.27
C TYR A 20 38.69 28.32 -8.28
N LEU A 21 39.59 27.36 -8.44
CA LEU A 21 40.04 26.40 -7.43
C LEU A 21 41.20 27.05 -6.64
N ALA A 22 41.20 26.96 -5.32
CA ALA A 22 42.44 26.90 -4.54
C ALA A 22 42.22 26.33 -3.13
N VAL A 23 42.99 25.28 -2.88
CA VAL A 23 43.19 24.50 -1.66
C VAL A 23 43.80 25.32 -0.53
N ALA A 24 43.41 25.05 0.73
CA ALA A 24 44.27 25.22 1.89
C ALA A 24 44.04 24.09 2.90
N ALA A 25 45.09 23.30 3.11
CA ALA A 25 45.20 22.20 4.06
C ALA A 25 46.09 22.62 5.26
N GLY A 26 45.90 21.92 6.39
CA GLY A 26 46.80 21.90 7.57
C GLY A 26 46.31 22.81 8.71
N GLY A 27 46.23 22.40 9.97
CA GLY A 27 46.73 21.22 10.71
C GLY A 27 47.11 21.66 12.14
N VAL A 28 47.36 20.69 13.04
CA VAL A 28 47.87 20.77 14.45
C VAL A 28 46.76 20.85 15.52
N ALA A 29 46.37 19.72 16.17
CA ALA A 29 46.95 19.10 17.38
C ALA A 29 46.97 20.04 18.60
N GLY A 30 46.50 19.75 19.80
CA GLY A 30 46.24 18.51 20.55
C GLY A 30 46.77 18.76 21.96
N LEU A 31 45.99 18.56 23.02
CA LEU A 31 46.52 18.40 24.39
C LEU A 31 45.57 17.55 25.24
N ALA A 32 46.15 16.49 25.80
CA ALA A 32 45.58 15.57 26.76
C ALA A 32 45.60 16.14 28.19
N GLY A 33 44.76 15.58 29.07
CA GLY A 33 44.83 15.77 30.52
C GLY A 33 43.92 14.80 31.28
N CYS A 34 44.48 13.68 31.73
CA CYS A 34 43.89 12.71 32.66
C CYS A 34 43.92 13.23 34.12
N THR A 35 43.03 12.73 35.00
CA THR A 35 43.36 11.81 36.14
C THR A 35 42.34 11.82 37.30
N GLY A 36 42.08 10.61 37.83
CA GLY A 36 41.70 10.31 39.23
C GLY A 36 40.19 10.04 39.46
N GLY A 37 39.70 8.91 39.98
CA GLY A 37 40.32 7.72 40.59
C GLY A 37 39.75 7.45 41.99
N GLY A 38 39.11 6.27 42.19
CA GLY A 38 38.80 5.63 43.49
C GLY A 38 37.41 5.97 44.08
N GLY A 39 36.60 5.06 44.61
CA GLY A 39 36.79 3.64 44.97
C GLY A 39 36.23 3.34 46.37
N GLY A 40 35.26 2.41 46.44
CA GLY A 40 34.88 1.56 47.59
C GLY A 40 33.99 2.18 48.67
N ASP A 41 33.23 1.44 49.50
CA ASP A 41 32.67 0.08 49.53
C ASP A 41 31.89 -0.02 50.86
N ASN A 42 30.94 -0.97 50.93
CA ASN A 42 30.59 -1.81 52.08
C ASN A 42 29.53 -1.47 53.18
N GLY A 43 28.78 -2.54 53.51
CA GLY A 43 27.97 -2.79 54.72
C GLY A 43 26.50 -3.15 54.43
N SER A 44 26.05 -4.39 54.21
CA SER A 44 26.13 -5.69 54.92
C SER A 44 25.19 -5.88 56.13
N GLY A 45 24.43 -6.98 56.10
CA GLY A 45 23.74 -7.65 57.24
C GLY A 45 22.24 -7.89 56.96
N GLY A 46 21.80 -9.10 56.55
CA GLY A 46 21.46 -10.27 57.40
C GLY A 46 19.93 -10.30 57.63
N ASP A 47 19.15 -11.39 57.62
CA ASP A 47 19.42 -12.79 57.93
C ASP A 47 18.24 -13.71 57.46
N ALA A 48 18.60 -14.99 57.38
CA ALA A 48 17.98 -16.30 57.15
C ALA A 48 16.46 -16.64 57.09
N SER A 49 16.27 -17.75 56.33
CA SER A 49 15.55 -19.01 56.64
C SER A 49 14.23 -19.25 55.89
N ASN A 50 13.79 -20.47 55.55
CA ASN A 50 14.35 -21.80 55.29
C ASN A 50 13.15 -22.69 54.88
N GLY A 51 13.39 -23.70 54.01
CA GLY A 51 12.56 -24.91 53.87
C GLY A 51 11.59 -24.95 52.68
N SER A 52 11.28 -26.06 52.01
CA SER A 52 11.86 -27.39 51.77
C SER A 52 10.71 -28.26 51.22
N GLY A 53 10.95 -29.04 50.15
CA GLY A 53 10.10 -30.16 49.69
C GLY A 53 9.02 -29.72 48.69
N GLY A 54 8.82 -30.34 47.52
CA GLY A 54 9.16 -31.70 47.07
C GLY A 54 7.87 -32.33 46.53
N GLY A 55 7.88 -32.86 45.31
CA GLY A 55 6.79 -33.68 44.77
C GLY A 55 6.48 -33.39 43.30
N ALA A 56 6.92 -34.30 42.44
CA ALA A 56 6.59 -34.35 41.02
C ALA A 56 5.17 -34.89 40.82
N GLU A 57 4.43 -34.37 39.84
CA GLU A 57 3.46 -35.16 39.09
C GLU A 57 3.61 -34.86 37.59
N THR A 58 3.83 -35.94 36.85
CA THR A 58 3.89 -36.02 35.40
C THR A 58 2.46 -36.09 34.89
N GLU A 59 1.96 -35.04 34.26
CA GLU A 59 0.72 -35.10 33.50
C GLU A 59 1.05 -35.31 32.02
N THR A 60 0.62 -36.47 31.54
CA THR A 60 0.61 -36.89 30.15
C THR A 60 -0.19 -35.93 29.27
N ALA A 61 0.47 -35.34 28.28
CA ALA A 61 -0.16 -34.60 27.19
C ALA A 61 -1.17 -35.50 26.46
N SER A 62 -2.45 -35.13 26.55
CA SER A 62 -3.53 -35.61 25.69
C SER A 62 -4.05 -34.38 24.94
N GLY A 63 -4.21 -34.51 23.62
CA GLY A 63 -4.42 -33.42 22.68
C GLY A 63 -5.52 -32.44 23.07
N ASP A 64 -5.21 -31.16 22.96
CA ASP A 64 -6.15 -30.05 22.98
C ASP A 64 -6.83 -30.00 21.61
N ASP A 65 -8.08 -30.45 21.55
CA ASP A 65 -9.00 -30.15 20.43
C ASP A 65 -9.27 -28.65 20.46
N GLY A 66 -8.72 -27.91 19.48
CA GLY A 66 -8.71 -26.45 19.34
C GLY A 66 -10.07 -25.79 19.13
N GLY A 67 -10.98 -25.94 20.09
CA GLY A 67 -12.29 -25.29 20.14
C GLY A 67 -12.36 -24.20 21.20
N GLY A 68 -11.42 -23.25 21.21
CA GLY A 68 -11.41 -22.17 22.19
C GLY A 68 -12.59 -21.20 22.04
N SER A 69 -13.51 -21.19 23.01
CA SER A 69 -14.67 -20.27 23.12
C SER A 69 -14.31 -18.80 23.40
N GLY A 70 -13.09 -18.37 23.08
CA GLY A 70 -12.58 -17.02 23.27
C GLY A 70 -12.75 -16.16 22.02
N ALA A 71 -12.87 -14.84 22.22
CA ALA A 71 -12.88 -13.88 21.13
C ALA A 71 -11.56 -13.94 20.34
N ILE A 72 -11.67 -13.88 19.02
CA ILE A 72 -10.55 -13.99 18.08
C ILE A 72 -9.90 -12.61 17.91
N PRO A 73 -8.63 -12.42 18.30
CA PRO A 73 -7.94 -11.16 18.12
C PRO A 73 -7.63 -10.92 16.63
N LEU A 74 -8.08 -9.79 16.09
CA LEU A 74 -7.71 -9.34 14.74
C LEU A 74 -7.19 -7.91 14.84
N ALA A 75 -5.96 -7.68 14.38
CA ALA A 75 -5.34 -6.37 14.49
C ALA A 75 -5.50 -5.52 13.23
N SER A 76 -5.48 -4.20 13.41
CA SER A 76 -5.30 -3.23 12.33
C SER A 76 -4.10 -2.32 12.59
N PHE A 77 -3.34 -2.01 11.55
CA PHE A 77 -2.18 -1.13 11.58
C PHE A 77 -2.41 0.07 10.65
N CYS A 78 -3.10 1.09 11.17
CA CYS A 78 -3.47 2.30 10.42
C CYS A 78 -2.57 3.50 10.77
N PRO A 79 -2.30 4.43 9.84
CA PRO A 79 -1.51 5.63 10.11
C PRO A 79 -2.36 6.73 10.77
N LEU A 80 -2.66 6.61 12.06
CA LEU A 80 -3.44 7.64 12.79
C LEU A 80 -2.65 8.94 13.04
N SER A 81 -1.35 8.94 12.74
CA SER A 81 -0.48 10.11 12.74
C SER A 81 0.70 9.93 11.77
N GLY A 82 1.54 10.95 11.64
CA GLY A 82 2.61 11.00 10.66
C GLY A 82 2.09 11.41 9.28
N SER A 83 2.84 11.13 8.21
CA SER A 83 2.49 11.60 6.86
C SER A 83 1.23 10.95 6.29
N GLY A 84 0.81 9.78 6.80
CA GLY A 84 -0.45 9.14 6.44
C GLY A 84 -1.65 9.55 7.30
N GLY A 85 -1.49 10.52 8.22
CA GLY A 85 -2.49 10.88 9.23
C GLY A 85 -3.88 11.24 8.68
N ALA A 86 -3.95 11.77 7.46
CA ALA A 86 -5.21 12.10 6.79
C ALA A 86 -6.02 10.86 6.36
N PHE A 87 -5.37 9.72 6.14
CA PHE A 87 -6.02 8.48 5.69
C PHE A 87 -6.43 7.57 6.86
N GLY A 88 -5.64 7.58 7.93
CA GLY A 88 -5.74 6.63 9.05
C GLY A 88 -7.12 6.49 9.72
N PRO A 89 -7.81 7.60 10.08
CA PRO A 89 -9.12 7.52 10.71
C PRO A 89 -10.15 6.74 9.89
N GLY A 90 -10.26 7.03 8.59
CA GLY A 90 -11.16 6.32 7.69
C GLY A 90 -10.80 4.83 7.53
N GLN A 91 -9.50 4.51 7.45
CA GLN A 91 -9.04 3.12 7.37
C GLN A 91 -9.37 2.31 8.64
N GLN A 92 -9.15 2.90 9.82
CA GLN A 92 -9.48 2.25 11.08
C GLN A 92 -11.00 2.07 11.23
N ALA A 93 -11.78 3.07 10.82
CA ALA A 93 -13.24 2.96 10.81
C ALA A 93 -13.73 1.86 9.85
N GLY A 94 -13.19 1.78 8.63
CA GLY A 94 -13.54 0.71 7.68
C GLY A 94 -13.20 -0.69 8.19
N PHE A 95 -12.04 -0.85 8.83
CA PHE A 95 -11.68 -2.10 9.53
C PHE A 95 -12.68 -2.46 10.63
N ASN A 96 -12.99 -1.50 11.52
CA ASN A 96 -13.91 -1.73 12.63
C ASN A 96 -15.33 -2.03 12.15
N LEU A 97 -15.78 -1.41 11.04
CA LEU A 97 -17.07 -1.68 10.42
C LEU A 97 -17.13 -3.13 9.91
N ALA A 98 -16.10 -3.62 9.23
CA ALA A 98 -16.06 -5.02 8.80
C ALA A 98 -16.09 -5.99 9.98
N VAL A 99 -15.36 -5.67 11.06
CA VAL A 99 -15.42 -6.47 12.31
C VAL A 99 -16.82 -6.45 12.91
N GLN A 100 -17.50 -5.31 12.90
CA GLN A 100 -18.88 -5.20 13.37
C GLN A 100 -19.81 -6.06 12.51
N ASP A 101 -19.73 -5.98 11.18
CA ASP A 101 -20.55 -6.78 10.26
C ASP A 101 -20.35 -8.28 10.45
N ILE A 102 -19.08 -8.72 10.59
CA ILE A 102 -18.74 -10.12 10.87
C ILE A 102 -19.38 -10.58 12.18
N ASN A 103 -19.31 -9.76 13.23
CA ASN A 103 -19.83 -10.07 14.55
C ASN A 103 -21.37 -10.05 14.59
N ASP A 104 -22.00 -9.08 13.93
CA ASP A 104 -23.45 -8.94 13.78
C ASP A 104 -24.04 -10.12 12.97
N ALA A 105 -23.29 -10.66 12.01
CA ALA A 105 -23.58 -11.91 11.32
C ALA A 105 -23.41 -13.17 12.21
N GLY A 106 -23.12 -13.01 13.51
CA GLY A 106 -22.90 -14.09 14.47
C GLY A 106 -21.45 -14.55 14.59
N GLY A 107 -20.47 -13.85 14.02
CA GLY A 107 -19.05 -14.20 14.09
C GLY A 107 -18.64 -15.30 13.12
N VAL A 108 -17.42 -15.82 13.29
CA VAL A 108 -16.81 -16.89 12.47
C VAL A 108 -16.74 -18.21 13.23
N LEU A 109 -16.50 -19.32 12.54
CA LEU A 109 -16.15 -20.62 13.16
C LEU A 109 -17.13 -21.07 14.25
N GLY A 110 -18.42 -21.13 13.92
CA GLY A 110 -19.45 -21.58 14.85
C GLY A 110 -19.79 -20.58 15.96
N GLY A 111 -19.58 -19.28 15.72
CA GLY A 111 -20.09 -18.22 16.60
C GLY A 111 -19.04 -17.33 17.27
N ARG A 112 -17.76 -17.57 17.00
CA ARG A 112 -16.64 -16.87 17.64
C ARG A 112 -16.57 -15.42 17.16
N GLN A 113 -16.63 -14.50 18.10
CA GLN A 113 -16.59 -13.07 17.85
C GLN A 113 -15.15 -12.60 17.59
N ILE A 114 -14.97 -11.67 16.67
CA ILE A 114 -13.72 -10.96 16.44
C ILE A 114 -13.56 -9.83 17.47
N ASN A 115 -12.40 -9.77 18.13
CA ASN A 115 -11.97 -8.68 19.00
C ASN A 115 -10.98 -7.77 18.25
N PRO A 116 -11.35 -6.54 17.88
CA PRO A 116 -10.49 -5.66 17.11
C PRO A 116 -9.35 -5.06 17.94
N ILE A 117 -8.13 -5.09 17.39
CA ILE A 117 -6.91 -4.54 18.00
C ILE A 117 -6.34 -3.44 17.09
N ASN A 118 -6.63 -2.18 17.40
CA ASN A 118 -6.17 -1.07 16.57
C ASN A 118 -4.78 -0.55 17.01
N ARG A 119 -3.87 -0.36 16.05
CA ARG A 119 -2.50 0.15 16.27
C ARG A 119 -2.19 1.30 15.32
N ASN A 120 -1.73 2.42 15.89
CA ASN A 120 -1.21 3.53 15.10
C ASN A 120 0.20 3.20 14.59
N THR A 121 0.45 3.22 13.27
CA THR A 121 1.80 3.01 12.72
C THR A 121 2.70 4.24 12.86
N GLU A 122 2.11 5.42 13.10
CA GLU A 122 2.77 6.73 13.04
C GLU A 122 3.44 7.00 11.67
N THR A 123 3.11 6.19 10.65
CA THR A 123 3.82 6.12 9.37
C THR A 123 5.33 5.85 9.52
N LYS A 124 5.74 5.12 10.57
CA LYS A 124 7.14 4.88 10.91
C LYS A 124 7.43 3.36 10.96
N PRO A 125 8.27 2.83 10.06
CA PRO A 125 8.54 1.40 9.99
C PRO A 125 9.01 0.77 11.32
N SER A 126 9.99 1.40 11.98
CA SER A 126 10.50 0.90 13.26
C SER A 126 9.46 0.90 14.39
N ARG A 127 8.60 1.93 14.44
CA ARG A 127 7.53 2.02 15.44
C ARG A 127 6.45 0.98 15.20
N ALA A 128 6.11 0.75 13.94
CA ALA A 128 5.16 -0.29 13.54
C ALA A 128 5.71 -1.68 13.86
N ALA A 129 6.99 -1.96 13.58
CA ALA A 129 7.63 -3.24 13.87
C ALA A 129 7.63 -3.56 15.38
N SER A 130 7.98 -2.59 16.24
CA SER A 130 7.91 -2.79 17.69
C SER A 130 6.48 -3.05 18.18
N LYS A 131 5.47 -2.39 17.57
CA LYS A 131 4.06 -2.63 17.89
C LYS A 131 3.60 -4.01 17.42
N LEU A 132 4.02 -4.45 16.24
CA LEU A 132 3.73 -5.79 15.74
C LEU A 132 4.30 -6.86 16.67
N GLN A 133 5.58 -6.76 17.05
CA GLN A 133 6.20 -7.68 18.01
C GLN A 133 5.46 -7.74 19.35
N THR A 134 5.00 -6.59 19.86
CA THR A 134 4.18 -6.54 21.09
C THR A 134 2.86 -7.28 20.93
N VAL A 135 2.16 -7.06 19.82
CA VAL A 135 0.87 -7.72 19.54
C VAL A 135 1.05 -9.22 19.35
N ILE A 136 2.09 -9.65 18.63
CA ILE A 136 2.47 -11.07 18.49
C ILE A 136 2.71 -11.71 19.86
N SER A 137 3.45 -11.03 20.73
CA SER A 137 3.88 -11.60 22.02
C SER A 137 2.77 -11.65 23.08
N ASN A 138 1.79 -10.75 23.00
CA ASN A 138 0.83 -10.53 24.10
C ASN A 138 -0.62 -10.80 23.70
N GLU A 139 -0.95 -10.77 22.42
CA GLU A 139 -2.33 -10.75 21.94
C GLU A 139 -2.65 -11.92 20.99
N ASN A 140 -1.71 -12.81 20.69
CA ASN A 140 -1.90 -14.05 19.91
C ASN A 140 -2.68 -13.82 18.61
N ILE A 141 -2.29 -12.80 17.85
CA ILE A 141 -2.91 -12.54 16.54
C ILE A 141 -2.44 -13.57 15.52
N GLU A 142 -3.35 -13.93 14.63
CA GLU A 142 -3.11 -14.85 13.51
C GLU A 142 -3.16 -14.12 12.16
N ALA A 143 -3.74 -12.91 12.16
CA ALA A 143 -3.78 -12.03 11.02
C ALA A 143 -3.86 -10.56 11.45
N PHE A 144 -3.51 -9.67 10.54
CA PHE A 144 -3.79 -8.24 10.68
C PHE A 144 -4.04 -7.54 9.35
N VAL A 145 -4.86 -6.49 9.42
CA VAL A 145 -5.09 -5.56 8.31
C VAL A 145 -4.10 -4.42 8.39
N GLY A 146 -3.40 -4.16 7.30
CA GLY A 146 -2.45 -3.05 7.20
C GLY A 146 -1.16 -3.41 6.46
N THR A 147 -0.36 -2.44 6.06
CA THR A 147 -0.52 -1.01 6.39
C THR A 147 -0.84 -0.18 5.15
N TRP A 148 -1.08 1.12 5.36
CA TRP A 148 -1.16 2.11 4.28
C TRP A 148 0.20 2.38 3.62
N SER A 149 1.31 2.32 4.34
CA SER A 149 2.59 2.73 3.76
C SER A 149 3.36 1.53 3.22
N SER A 150 3.71 1.55 1.93
CA SER A 150 4.54 0.52 1.31
C SER A 150 5.84 0.23 2.07
N GLY A 151 6.53 1.26 2.58
CA GLY A 151 7.74 1.08 3.37
C GLY A 151 7.49 0.49 4.77
N VAL A 152 6.33 0.75 5.37
CA VAL A 152 5.95 0.12 6.65
C VAL A 152 5.59 -1.34 6.40
N SER A 153 4.73 -1.62 5.41
CA SER A 153 4.37 -2.99 5.02
C SER A 153 5.60 -3.82 4.67
N ALA A 154 6.55 -3.27 3.90
CA ALA A 154 7.79 -3.97 3.56
C ALA A 154 8.67 -4.31 4.78
N THR A 155 8.52 -3.58 5.88
CA THR A 155 9.21 -3.88 7.15
C THR A 155 8.46 -4.92 7.97
N LEU A 156 7.11 -4.93 7.90
CA LEU A 156 6.28 -5.85 8.68
C LEU A 156 6.15 -7.23 8.02
N ALA A 157 6.08 -7.29 6.69
CA ALA A 157 5.84 -8.51 5.94
C ALA A 157 6.79 -9.67 6.31
N PRO A 158 8.13 -9.48 6.39
CA PRO A 158 9.01 -10.57 6.83
C PRO A 158 8.76 -10.97 8.30
N ILE A 159 8.50 -10.01 9.20
CA ILE A 159 8.21 -10.31 10.61
C ILE A 159 6.93 -11.13 10.73
N ALA A 160 5.89 -10.76 9.97
CA ALA A 160 4.61 -11.46 9.96
C ALA A 160 4.77 -12.88 9.42
N ALA A 161 5.45 -13.04 8.28
CA ALA A 161 5.65 -14.33 7.65
C ALA A 161 6.53 -15.29 8.46
N ASP A 162 7.60 -14.80 9.10
CA ASP A 162 8.43 -15.59 10.02
C ASP A 162 7.65 -16.12 11.24
N ASN A 163 6.52 -15.49 11.57
CA ASN A 163 5.60 -15.91 12.63
C ASN A 163 4.31 -16.54 12.08
N GLU A 164 4.27 -16.84 10.78
CA GLU A 164 3.11 -17.43 10.09
C GLU A 164 1.80 -16.64 10.28
N ILE A 165 1.89 -15.30 10.38
CA ILE A 165 0.76 -14.39 10.56
C ILE A 165 0.38 -13.75 9.22
N MET A 166 -0.89 -13.84 8.84
CA MET A 166 -1.36 -13.25 7.58
C MET A 166 -1.49 -11.73 7.68
N GLN A 167 -0.72 -11.01 6.86
CA GLN A 167 -0.85 -9.58 6.64
C GLN A 167 -1.70 -9.31 5.39
N VAL A 168 -2.76 -8.51 5.51
CA VAL A 168 -3.52 -8.00 4.35
C VAL A 168 -3.43 -6.48 4.29
N GLY A 169 -2.64 -5.97 3.35
CA GLY A 169 -2.40 -4.55 3.13
C GLY A 169 -3.62 -3.78 2.62
N ASN A 170 -3.86 -2.60 3.21
CA ASN A 170 -5.05 -1.78 2.95
C ASN A 170 -4.76 -0.43 2.25
N GLY A 171 -3.51 -0.16 1.89
CA GLY A 171 -3.11 1.02 1.10
C GLY A 171 -1.70 0.90 0.54
N THR A 172 -1.16 -0.33 0.52
CA THR A 172 0.23 -0.62 0.21
C THR A 172 0.35 -1.02 -1.26
N THR A 173 1.00 -0.18 -2.04
CA THR A 173 0.91 -0.25 -3.51
C THR A 173 2.20 -0.70 -4.18
N SER A 174 3.33 -0.68 -3.47
CA SER A 174 4.64 -0.98 -4.08
C SER A 174 4.67 -2.36 -4.75
N PRO A 175 5.27 -2.48 -5.96
CA PRO A 175 5.35 -3.76 -6.65
C PRO A 175 6.24 -4.78 -5.92
N THR A 176 7.20 -4.31 -5.12
CA THR A 176 8.17 -5.17 -4.42
C THR A 176 7.54 -6.06 -3.36
N LEU A 177 6.29 -5.79 -2.95
CA LEU A 177 5.55 -6.60 -1.98
C LEU A 177 5.04 -7.91 -2.58
N ALA A 178 5.03 -8.04 -3.91
CA ALA A 178 4.72 -9.29 -4.59
C ALA A 178 5.67 -10.42 -4.15
N GLU A 179 6.94 -10.09 -3.94
CA GLU A 179 8.03 -11.03 -3.61
C GLU A 179 8.27 -11.19 -2.10
N GLN A 180 7.49 -10.51 -1.26
CA GLN A 180 7.66 -10.55 0.19
C GLN A 180 6.63 -11.44 0.88
N GLY A 181 7.01 -11.93 2.06
CA GLY A 181 6.15 -12.74 2.91
C GLY A 181 5.96 -14.18 2.44
N TRP A 182 6.84 -14.68 1.58
CA TRP A 182 6.88 -16.09 1.17
C TRP A 182 7.74 -16.91 2.14
N VAL A 183 7.15 -17.97 2.71
CA VAL A 183 7.82 -18.88 3.67
C VAL A 183 7.38 -20.32 3.38
N GLU A 184 8.29 -21.27 3.55
CA GLU A 184 7.98 -22.71 3.49
C GLU A 184 7.29 -23.14 4.80
N THR A 185 6.02 -23.54 4.70
CA THR A 185 5.20 -24.01 5.82
C THR A 185 4.57 -25.35 5.43
N ASP A 186 4.77 -26.38 6.26
CA ASP A 186 4.29 -27.76 6.00
C ASP A 186 4.74 -28.37 4.65
N GLY A 187 5.86 -27.92 4.09
CA GLY A 187 6.35 -28.35 2.77
C GLY A 187 5.65 -27.70 1.58
N GLU A 188 4.95 -26.60 1.83
CA GLU A 188 4.33 -25.73 0.83
C GLU A 188 4.91 -24.31 0.97
N LEU A 189 5.28 -23.70 -0.16
CA LEU A 189 5.68 -22.30 -0.20
C LEU A 189 4.42 -21.42 -0.12
N LEU A 190 4.17 -20.82 1.03
CA LEU A 190 2.98 -20.00 1.31
C LEU A 190 3.31 -18.52 1.40
N LYS A 191 2.36 -17.69 0.98
CA LYS A 191 2.46 -16.24 1.08
C LYS A 191 1.60 -15.70 2.22
N TYR A 192 2.25 -15.10 3.21
CA TYR A 192 1.64 -14.45 4.38
C TYR A 192 1.47 -12.93 4.20
N MET A 193 1.71 -12.40 3.00
CA MET A 193 1.52 -11.00 2.65
C MET A 193 0.60 -10.89 1.44
N GLY A 194 -0.62 -10.40 1.66
CA GLY A 194 -1.57 -10.04 0.63
C GLY A 194 -1.94 -8.56 0.69
N ARG A 195 -2.78 -8.12 -0.24
CA ARG A 195 -3.37 -6.77 -0.20
C ARG A 195 -4.72 -6.74 -0.88
N THR A 196 -5.54 -5.78 -0.48
CA THR A 196 -6.74 -5.36 -1.23
C THR A 196 -6.51 -4.06 -1.99
N SER A 197 -5.47 -3.30 -1.62
CA SER A 197 -5.07 -2.09 -2.34
C SER A 197 -4.46 -2.39 -3.71
N PRO A 198 -4.44 -1.40 -4.62
CA PRO A 198 -3.85 -1.54 -5.95
C PRO A 198 -2.36 -1.91 -5.97
N ASN A 199 -1.89 -2.35 -7.14
CA ASN A 199 -0.48 -2.61 -7.43
C ASN A 199 0.08 -1.52 -8.36
N ASP A 200 1.13 -0.81 -7.92
CA ASP A 200 1.84 0.20 -8.69
C ASP A 200 2.50 -0.36 -9.97
N GLY A 201 2.66 -1.67 -10.09
CA GLY A 201 3.05 -2.32 -11.34
C GLY A 201 2.02 -2.06 -12.44
N ALA A 202 0.73 -2.15 -12.11
CA ALA A 202 -0.36 -1.83 -13.03
C ALA A 202 -0.42 -0.34 -13.33
N GLN A 203 -0.25 0.50 -12.31
CA GLN A 203 -0.22 1.95 -12.50
C GLN A 203 0.97 2.41 -13.35
N GLY A 204 2.15 1.82 -13.15
CA GLY A 204 3.34 2.11 -13.95
C GLY A 204 3.12 1.76 -15.42
N LEU A 205 2.47 0.62 -15.71
CA LEU A 205 2.04 0.28 -17.06
C LEU A 205 1.03 1.28 -17.63
N ALA A 206 0.07 1.74 -16.82
CA ALA A 206 -0.88 2.77 -17.21
C ALA A 206 -0.20 4.12 -17.50
N MET A 207 0.76 4.54 -16.67
CA MET A 207 1.56 5.76 -16.87
C MET A 207 2.40 5.64 -18.15
N GLY A 208 3.13 4.55 -18.34
CA GLY A 208 3.91 4.32 -19.56
C GLY A 208 3.04 4.34 -20.82
N GLY A 209 1.88 3.66 -20.79
CA GLY A 209 0.89 3.69 -21.86
C GLY A 209 0.35 5.09 -22.15
N LEU A 210 0.05 5.89 -21.11
CA LEU A 210 -0.33 7.30 -21.27
C LEU A 210 0.75 8.11 -21.99
N LEU A 211 2.01 7.97 -21.57
CA LEU A 211 3.15 8.66 -22.20
C LEU A 211 3.31 8.25 -23.67
N ASN A 212 3.20 6.94 -23.96
CA ASN A 212 3.38 6.39 -25.31
C ASN A 212 2.22 6.72 -26.25
N ASP A 213 0.98 6.48 -25.82
CA ASP A 213 -0.18 6.36 -26.72
C ASP A 213 -1.09 7.60 -26.68
N THR A 214 -1.11 8.33 -25.55
CA THR A 214 -1.95 9.52 -25.40
C THR A 214 -1.15 10.79 -25.63
N ILE A 215 0.00 10.92 -24.96
CA ILE A 215 0.88 12.09 -25.13
C ILE A 215 1.73 11.92 -26.39
N GLY A 216 2.23 10.70 -26.66
CA GLY A 216 3.14 10.45 -27.77
C GLY A 216 4.52 11.07 -27.53
N ALA A 217 4.99 11.03 -26.28
CA ALA A 217 6.22 11.69 -25.86
C ALA A 217 7.47 10.92 -26.32
N ASP A 218 8.49 11.65 -26.74
CA ASP A 218 9.81 11.10 -27.07
C ASP A 218 10.74 11.07 -25.83
N SER A 219 10.51 11.95 -24.84
CA SER A 219 11.32 12.03 -23.62
C SER A 219 10.50 12.30 -22.35
N ALA A 220 10.94 11.73 -21.23
CA ALA A 220 10.32 11.94 -19.92
C ALA A 220 11.35 11.95 -18.79
N ALA A 221 11.07 12.70 -17.74
CA ALA A 221 11.80 12.63 -16.47
C ALA A 221 10.84 12.36 -15.31
N PHE A 222 11.28 11.60 -14.32
CA PHE A 222 10.47 11.26 -13.16
C PHE A 222 11.08 11.82 -11.87
N MET A 223 10.28 12.56 -11.10
CA MET A 223 10.58 12.92 -9.72
C MET A 223 9.70 12.09 -8.79
N PHE A 224 10.31 11.41 -7.82
CA PHE A 224 9.58 10.50 -6.96
C PHE A 224 10.04 10.56 -5.50
N VAL A 225 9.13 10.27 -4.57
CA VAL A 225 9.47 10.21 -3.16
C VAL A 225 10.41 9.03 -2.87
N ASP A 226 11.51 9.28 -2.17
CA ASP A 226 12.56 8.29 -1.86
C ASP A 226 12.09 7.26 -0.82
N ASN A 227 11.30 6.30 -1.28
CA ASN A 227 10.81 5.16 -0.53
C ASN A 227 10.30 4.06 -1.50
N PRO A 228 9.90 2.87 -1.00
CA PRO A 228 9.43 1.77 -1.85
C PRO A 228 8.20 2.06 -2.72
N TYR A 229 7.34 3.02 -2.35
CA TYR A 229 6.23 3.47 -3.19
C TYR A 229 6.76 4.26 -4.39
N GLY A 230 7.45 5.38 -4.13
CA GLY A 230 7.87 6.28 -5.21
C GLY A 230 8.85 5.63 -6.18
N SER A 231 9.87 4.94 -5.64
CA SER A 231 10.84 4.21 -6.47
C SER A 231 10.20 3.07 -7.27
N GLY A 232 9.33 2.28 -6.64
CA GLY A 232 8.68 1.13 -7.30
C GLY A 232 7.78 1.55 -8.45
N LEU A 233 6.95 2.57 -8.25
CA LEU A 233 6.08 3.09 -9.31
C LEU A 233 6.88 3.78 -10.42
N ALA A 234 7.89 4.59 -10.08
CA ALA A 234 8.70 5.29 -11.06
C ALA A 234 9.48 4.31 -11.97
N GLU A 235 10.06 3.25 -11.40
CA GLU A 235 10.77 2.22 -12.18
C GLU A 235 9.82 1.45 -13.11
N LYS A 236 8.59 1.15 -12.67
CA LYS A 236 7.59 0.49 -13.52
C LYS A 236 7.11 1.40 -14.65
N ALA A 237 6.89 2.69 -14.38
CA ALA A 237 6.56 3.68 -15.40
C ALA A 237 7.69 3.84 -16.42
N ARG A 238 8.94 3.97 -15.95
CA ARG A 238 10.16 4.02 -16.79
C ARG A 238 10.27 2.79 -17.70
N ALA A 239 10.07 1.59 -17.15
CA ALA A 239 10.17 0.35 -17.91
C ALA A 239 9.06 0.19 -18.97
N ALA A 240 7.89 0.81 -18.76
CA ALA A 240 6.77 0.78 -19.68
C ALA A 240 6.80 1.89 -20.75
N PHE A 241 7.63 2.93 -20.56
CA PHE A 241 7.79 4.01 -21.52
C PHE A 241 8.77 3.62 -22.63
N ASN A 242 8.41 3.88 -23.89
CA ASN A 242 9.21 3.51 -25.06
C ASN A 242 10.24 4.59 -25.46
N GLY A 243 10.07 5.82 -24.98
CA GLY A 243 10.97 6.94 -25.23
C GLY A 243 12.16 7.00 -24.27
N GLU A 244 12.91 8.08 -24.35
CA GLU A 244 14.08 8.31 -23.50
C GLU A 244 13.67 8.79 -22.11
N THR A 245 14.10 8.07 -21.06
CA THR A 245 14.00 8.60 -19.70
C THR A 245 15.25 9.42 -19.38
N THR A 246 15.13 10.73 -19.35
CA THR A 246 16.26 11.66 -19.19
C THR A 246 16.73 11.76 -17.73
N ALA A 247 15.83 11.64 -16.76
CA ALA A 247 16.18 11.67 -15.35
C ALA A 247 15.22 10.84 -14.46
N MET A 248 15.77 10.33 -13.36
CA MET A 248 15.07 9.63 -12.27
C MET A 248 15.53 10.22 -10.94
N VAL A 249 14.77 11.19 -10.42
CA VAL A 249 15.21 12.04 -9.29
C VAL A 249 14.44 11.70 -8.01
N PRO A 250 15.09 11.07 -7.02
CA PRO A 250 14.48 10.81 -5.72
C PRO A 250 14.42 12.09 -4.86
N VAL A 251 13.32 12.27 -4.12
CA VAL A 251 13.15 13.39 -3.16
C VAL A 251 12.74 12.91 -1.77
N ALA A 252 13.32 13.54 -0.75
CA ALA A 252 12.96 13.25 0.63
C ALA A 252 11.52 13.69 0.96
N LYS A 253 10.88 12.98 1.89
CA LYS A 253 9.48 13.21 2.28
C LYS A 253 9.15 14.62 2.78
N GLN A 254 10.11 15.41 3.27
CA GLN A 254 9.86 16.79 3.69
C GLN A 254 11.13 17.64 3.53
N THR A 255 11.20 18.43 2.47
CA THR A 255 12.17 19.52 2.33
C THR A 255 11.41 20.86 2.17
N SER A 256 12.07 21.97 2.50
CA SER A 256 11.50 23.31 2.30
C SER A 256 11.69 23.84 0.88
N ASP A 257 12.57 23.21 0.10
CA ASP A 257 12.97 23.65 -1.24
C ASP A 257 13.32 22.42 -2.10
N TYR A 258 12.74 22.37 -3.29
CA TYR A 258 12.90 21.31 -4.29
C TYR A 258 13.55 21.87 -5.58
N THR A 259 13.96 23.14 -5.61
CA THR A 259 14.50 23.80 -6.81
C THR A 259 15.68 23.04 -7.40
N SER A 260 16.62 22.56 -6.59
CA SER A 260 17.76 21.78 -7.11
C SER A 260 17.37 20.43 -7.70
N ALA A 261 16.34 19.78 -7.15
CA ALA A 261 15.81 18.55 -7.73
C ALA A 261 15.07 18.82 -9.04
N LEU A 262 14.35 19.95 -9.13
CA LEU A 262 13.72 20.41 -10.37
C LEU A 262 14.77 20.76 -11.44
N ASP A 263 15.86 21.45 -11.07
CA ASP A 263 16.98 21.74 -11.98
C ASP A 263 17.61 20.46 -12.55
N GLU A 264 17.69 19.40 -11.74
CA GLU A 264 18.18 18.08 -12.18
C GLU A 264 17.17 17.38 -13.12
N VAL A 265 15.88 17.36 -12.78
CA VAL A 265 14.82 16.77 -13.62
C VAL A 265 14.77 17.42 -15.01
N PHE A 266 14.95 18.73 -15.07
CA PHE A 266 14.82 19.51 -16.31
C PHE A 266 16.16 19.83 -16.98
N ALA A 267 17.26 19.19 -16.57
CA ALA A 267 18.59 19.45 -17.15
C ALA A 267 18.66 19.17 -18.66
N ASP A 268 17.86 18.21 -19.15
CA ASP A 268 17.78 17.79 -20.55
C ASP A 268 16.42 18.12 -21.20
N ASP A 269 15.68 19.10 -20.67
CA ASP A 269 14.40 19.61 -21.21
C ASP A 269 13.39 18.49 -21.60
N PRO A 270 12.96 17.61 -20.66
CA PRO A 270 12.04 16.51 -20.96
C PRO A 270 10.66 17.01 -21.44
N GLU A 271 10.05 16.30 -22.39
CA GLU A 271 8.69 16.58 -22.86
C GLU A 271 7.63 16.28 -21.79
N VAL A 272 7.88 15.28 -20.93
CA VAL A 272 7.00 14.89 -19.84
C VAL A 272 7.69 14.96 -18.49
N PHE A 273 6.99 15.56 -17.52
CA PHE A 273 7.37 15.54 -16.11
C PHE A 273 6.46 14.57 -15.33
N GLY A 274 6.99 13.38 -15.03
CA GLY A 274 6.33 12.40 -14.17
C GLY A 274 6.56 12.73 -12.69
N LEU A 275 5.49 12.94 -11.93
CA LEU A 275 5.55 13.30 -10.51
C LEU A 275 4.85 12.26 -9.64
N ILE A 276 5.64 11.55 -8.81
CA ILE A 276 5.19 10.45 -7.94
C ILE A 276 5.54 10.75 -6.48
N VAL A 277 4.70 11.54 -5.82
CA VAL A 277 4.96 12.03 -4.46
C VAL A 277 3.66 12.04 -3.64
N TYR A 278 3.74 12.43 -2.37
CA TYR A 278 2.55 12.66 -1.55
C TYR A 278 2.11 14.13 -1.61
N PRO A 279 0.82 14.43 -1.33
CA PRO A 279 0.27 15.79 -1.43
C PRO A 279 1.08 16.88 -0.72
N ALA A 280 1.59 16.58 0.48
CA ALA A 280 2.39 17.54 1.25
C ALA A 280 3.69 17.97 0.53
N ASN A 281 4.32 17.07 -0.23
CA ASN A 281 5.46 17.39 -1.09
C ASN A 281 4.99 18.05 -2.38
N GLY A 282 4.01 17.41 -3.02
CA GLY A 282 3.57 17.74 -4.37
C GLY A 282 3.09 19.17 -4.50
N GLU A 283 2.34 19.71 -3.52
CA GLU A 283 1.91 21.11 -3.57
C GLU A 283 3.11 22.09 -3.64
N SER A 284 4.16 21.83 -2.85
CA SER A 284 5.37 22.67 -2.85
C SER A 284 6.17 22.51 -4.16
N ILE A 285 6.30 21.28 -4.65
CA ILE A 285 6.98 20.98 -5.92
C ILE A 285 6.26 21.66 -7.08
N LEU A 286 4.95 21.53 -7.19
CA LEU A 286 4.15 22.11 -8.27
C LEU A 286 4.21 23.64 -8.28
N LYS A 287 4.16 24.29 -7.10
CA LYS A 287 4.34 25.75 -7.00
C LYS A 287 5.75 26.19 -7.44
N GLN A 288 6.77 25.41 -7.13
CA GLN A 288 8.16 25.71 -7.52
C GLN A 288 8.41 25.44 -9.01
N TRP A 289 7.85 24.36 -9.54
CA TRP A 289 7.85 24.00 -10.96
C TRP A 289 7.25 25.13 -11.81
N ASN A 290 6.04 25.60 -11.44
CA ASN A 290 5.42 26.72 -12.16
C ASN A 290 6.19 28.05 -11.98
N ARG A 291 6.66 28.37 -10.76
CA ARG A 291 7.41 29.62 -10.50
C ARG A 291 8.76 29.67 -11.21
N GLY A 292 9.43 28.53 -11.33
CA GLY A 292 10.69 28.41 -12.06
C GLY A 292 10.50 28.49 -13.58
N GLY A 293 9.28 28.35 -14.08
CA GLY A 293 8.99 28.31 -15.51
C GLY A 293 9.53 27.04 -16.17
N TYR A 294 9.62 25.95 -15.41
CA TYR A 294 9.98 24.64 -15.96
C TYR A 294 8.85 24.18 -16.89
N GLY A 295 9.22 23.60 -18.05
CA GLY A 295 8.28 23.14 -19.06
C GLY A 295 7.73 21.74 -18.78
N GLY A 296 7.45 21.01 -19.87
CA GLY A 296 7.00 19.62 -19.84
C GLY A 296 5.52 19.44 -19.50
N THR A 297 4.91 18.42 -20.06
CA THR A 297 3.55 17.99 -19.71
C THR A 297 3.60 17.23 -18.38
N LEU A 298 2.87 17.72 -17.37
CA LEU A 298 2.83 17.10 -16.05
C LEU A 298 1.96 15.82 -16.07
N VAL A 299 2.51 14.72 -15.55
CA VAL A 299 1.80 13.45 -15.35
C VAL A 299 1.96 13.02 -13.89
N MET A 300 0.85 12.85 -13.18
CA MET A 300 0.84 12.55 -11.75
C MET A 300 0.34 11.13 -11.43
N SER A 301 0.73 10.64 -10.25
CA SER A 301 0.18 9.43 -9.63
C SER A 301 -1.12 9.70 -8.84
N GLU A 302 -1.85 8.64 -8.53
CA GLU A 302 -3.11 8.58 -7.78
C GLU A 302 -3.05 9.28 -6.42
N SER A 303 -1.89 9.26 -5.77
CA SER A 303 -1.65 9.91 -4.48
C SER A 303 -1.92 11.43 -4.52
N MET A 304 -1.82 12.04 -5.69
CA MET A 304 -2.06 13.47 -5.92
C MET A 304 -3.53 13.78 -6.22
N PHE A 305 -4.39 12.77 -6.38
CA PHE A 305 -5.82 12.94 -6.64
C PHE A 305 -6.56 13.40 -5.38
N LEU A 306 -6.50 14.70 -5.08
CA LEU A 306 -7.26 15.35 -4.01
C LEU A 306 -7.94 16.60 -4.56
N GLN A 307 -9.27 16.70 -4.40
CA GLN A 307 -10.03 17.83 -4.93
C GLN A 307 -9.52 19.17 -4.40
N ASP A 308 -9.30 19.27 -3.08
CA ASP A 308 -8.75 20.49 -2.47
C ASP A 308 -7.39 20.89 -3.07
N LEU A 309 -6.54 19.93 -3.43
CA LEU A 309 -5.25 20.21 -4.06
C LEU A 309 -5.46 20.74 -5.48
N PHE A 310 -6.37 20.13 -6.24
CA PHE A 310 -6.68 20.51 -7.61
C PHE A 310 -7.30 21.91 -7.68
N ASP A 311 -8.24 22.23 -6.78
CA ASP A 311 -8.87 23.54 -6.71
C ASP A 311 -7.84 24.63 -6.38
N ASN A 312 -6.97 24.37 -5.39
CA ASN A 312 -5.93 25.31 -4.96
C ASN A 312 -4.84 25.56 -6.02
N LEU A 313 -4.60 24.60 -6.90
CA LEU A 313 -3.57 24.66 -7.95
C LEU A 313 -4.17 24.70 -9.36
N SER A 314 -5.44 25.07 -9.47
CA SER A 314 -6.20 24.99 -10.73
C SER A 314 -5.53 25.71 -11.90
N SER A 315 -4.94 26.87 -11.64
CA SER A 315 -4.25 27.69 -12.64
C SER A 315 -2.97 27.08 -13.21
N ILE A 316 -2.43 26.02 -12.59
CA ILE A 316 -1.18 25.37 -13.03
C ILE A 316 -1.36 23.89 -13.41
N LEU A 317 -2.54 23.32 -13.14
CA LEU A 317 -2.83 21.91 -13.39
C LEU A 317 -3.63 21.65 -14.68
N GLN A 318 -4.17 22.69 -15.31
CA GLN A 318 -4.89 22.54 -16.57
C GLN A 318 -3.98 21.93 -17.66
N GLY A 319 -4.47 20.88 -18.32
CA GLY A 319 -3.73 20.14 -19.37
C GLY A 319 -2.70 19.14 -18.82
N SER A 320 -2.64 18.94 -17.50
CA SER A 320 -1.89 17.84 -16.90
C SER A 320 -2.70 16.55 -16.87
N TYR A 321 -2.04 15.42 -16.64
CA TYR A 321 -2.67 14.11 -16.61
C TYR A 321 -2.49 13.41 -15.27
N ILE A 322 -3.42 12.52 -14.94
CA ILE A 322 -3.32 11.65 -13.76
C ILE A 322 -3.84 10.25 -14.07
N THR A 323 -3.08 9.25 -13.60
CA THR A 323 -3.53 7.85 -13.59
C THR A 323 -3.99 7.49 -12.19
N THR A 324 -5.16 6.87 -12.06
CA THR A 324 -5.73 6.53 -10.75
C THR A 324 -6.57 5.27 -10.80
N VAL A 325 -6.69 4.60 -9.65
CA VAL A 325 -7.67 3.54 -9.48
C VAL A 325 -9.03 4.16 -9.17
N ARG A 326 -10.03 3.76 -9.95
CA ARG A 326 -11.43 4.09 -9.67
C ARG A 326 -12.10 2.82 -9.14
N PRO A 327 -12.46 2.76 -7.83
CA PRO A 327 -13.41 1.74 -7.40
C PRO A 327 -14.70 1.90 -8.20
N ASP A 328 -15.39 0.79 -8.45
CA ASP A 328 -16.67 0.83 -9.14
C ASP A 328 -17.72 1.48 -8.24
N ARG A 329 -17.95 2.79 -8.44
CA ARG A 329 -18.86 3.58 -7.59
C ARG A 329 -20.34 3.27 -7.83
N ASN A 330 -20.65 2.39 -8.79
CA ASN A 330 -22.00 1.89 -9.04
C ASN A 330 -22.20 0.48 -8.48
N ASP A 331 -21.33 0.05 -7.57
CA ASP A 331 -21.42 -1.26 -6.93
C ASP A 331 -22.18 -1.19 -5.60
N GLN A 332 -23.06 -2.16 -5.37
CA GLN A 332 -23.88 -2.25 -4.16
C GLN A 332 -23.04 -2.35 -2.88
N SER A 333 -21.87 -2.99 -2.93
CA SER A 333 -20.95 -3.07 -1.80
C SER A 333 -20.36 -1.70 -1.46
N TYR A 334 -20.05 -0.87 -2.47
CA TYR A 334 -19.56 0.49 -2.26
C TYR A 334 -20.65 1.41 -1.68
N ASP A 335 -21.89 1.30 -2.17
CA ASP A 335 -23.04 2.04 -1.64
C ASP A 335 -23.32 1.67 -0.18
N TYR A 336 -23.33 0.37 0.12
CA TYR A 336 -23.47 -0.13 1.49
C TYR A 336 -22.37 0.44 2.38
N PHE A 337 -21.10 0.29 1.98
CA PHE A 337 -19.96 0.73 2.76
C PHE A 337 -20.00 2.24 3.05
N THR A 338 -20.26 3.06 2.03
CA THR A 338 -20.33 4.53 2.18
C THR A 338 -21.43 4.95 3.14
N SER A 339 -22.59 4.31 3.04
CA SER A 339 -23.73 4.54 3.91
C SER A 339 -23.43 4.13 5.36
N ALA A 340 -22.85 2.95 5.56
CA ALA A 340 -22.53 2.41 6.87
C ALA A 340 -21.39 3.16 7.57
N MET A 341 -20.36 3.58 6.83
CA MET A 341 -19.30 4.45 7.33
C MET A 341 -19.86 5.75 7.92
N ASN A 342 -20.79 6.38 7.22
CA ASN A 342 -21.42 7.62 7.70
C ASN A 342 -22.38 7.39 8.87
N GLN A 343 -23.23 6.37 8.80
CA GLN A 343 -24.30 6.17 9.78
C GLN A 343 -23.85 5.45 11.05
N GLN A 344 -22.89 4.52 10.94
CA GLN A 344 -22.48 3.65 12.03
C GLN A 344 -21.11 4.04 12.61
N MET A 345 -20.21 4.57 11.77
CA MET A 345 -18.85 4.93 12.19
C MET A 345 -18.64 6.44 12.40
N ASP A 346 -19.61 7.29 12.04
CA ASP A 346 -19.49 8.76 12.07
C ASP A 346 -18.22 9.25 11.34
N GLN A 347 -17.90 8.60 10.21
CA GLN A 347 -16.66 8.81 9.48
C GLN A 347 -16.92 8.76 7.99
N GLU A 348 -16.60 9.85 7.28
CA GLU A 348 -16.62 9.83 5.83
C GLU A 348 -15.54 8.89 5.28
N PRO A 349 -15.82 8.13 4.20
CA PRO A 349 -14.83 7.32 3.51
C PRO A 349 -13.60 8.12 3.09
N THR A 350 -12.41 7.56 3.36
CA THR A 350 -11.15 8.07 2.81
C THR A 350 -10.71 7.20 1.62
N THR A 351 -9.73 7.64 0.83
CA THR A 351 -9.28 6.96 -0.40
C THR A 351 -9.04 5.45 -0.22
N PHE A 352 -8.56 5.04 0.96
CA PHE A 352 -8.19 3.65 1.25
C PHE A 352 -9.06 2.97 2.32
N SER A 353 -10.17 3.59 2.74
CA SER A 353 -10.99 3.03 3.83
C SER A 353 -11.73 1.76 3.41
N SER A 354 -12.25 1.69 2.18
CA SER A 354 -12.94 0.49 1.65
C SER A 354 -12.00 -0.72 1.57
N HIS A 355 -10.74 -0.51 1.21
CA HIS A 355 -9.72 -1.57 1.21
C HIS A 355 -9.49 -2.15 2.61
N SER A 356 -9.66 -1.36 3.67
CA SER A 356 -9.52 -1.84 5.06
C SER A 356 -10.69 -2.71 5.48
N TYR A 357 -11.89 -2.36 5.01
CA TYR A 357 -13.10 -3.16 5.18
C TYR A 357 -12.94 -4.52 4.48
N ASP A 358 -12.64 -4.51 3.18
CA ASP A 358 -12.50 -5.72 2.37
C ASP A 358 -11.40 -6.65 2.89
N ALA A 359 -10.29 -6.09 3.39
CA ALA A 359 -9.19 -6.88 3.96
C ALA A 359 -9.63 -7.68 5.19
N ALA A 360 -10.37 -7.05 6.12
CA ALA A 360 -10.90 -7.74 7.29
C ALA A 360 -11.98 -8.77 6.91
N PHE A 361 -12.86 -8.40 5.96
CA PHE A 361 -13.92 -9.27 5.48
C PHE A 361 -13.37 -10.54 4.82
N LEU A 362 -12.37 -10.40 3.94
CA LEU A 362 -11.66 -11.52 3.31
C LEU A 362 -10.94 -12.41 4.32
N ILE A 363 -10.30 -11.84 5.34
CA ILE A 363 -9.68 -12.63 6.43
C ILE A 363 -10.76 -13.49 7.12
N GLY A 364 -11.91 -12.91 7.44
CA GLY A 364 -13.03 -13.62 8.06
C GLY A 364 -13.58 -14.75 7.18
N LEU A 365 -13.80 -14.48 5.89
CA LEU A 365 -14.26 -15.48 4.91
C LEU A 365 -13.25 -16.62 4.71
N ALA A 366 -11.96 -16.29 4.61
CA ALA A 366 -10.89 -17.27 4.44
C ALA A 366 -10.78 -18.20 5.65
N ALA A 367 -10.83 -17.64 6.87
CA ALA A 367 -10.85 -18.43 8.09
C ALA A 367 -12.10 -19.32 8.18
N GLN A 368 -13.29 -18.78 7.85
CA GLN A 368 -14.52 -19.57 7.79
C GLN A 368 -14.41 -20.73 6.80
N LYS A 369 -13.88 -20.48 5.60
CA LYS A 369 -13.66 -21.51 4.57
C LYS A 369 -12.70 -22.60 5.04
N ALA A 370 -11.66 -22.22 5.76
CA ALA A 370 -10.69 -23.15 6.31
C ALA A 370 -11.23 -23.98 7.50
N GLY A 371 -12.24 -23.46 8.21
CA GLY A 371 -12.69 -24.02 9.49
C GLY A 371 -11.74 -23.72 10.66
N GLU A 372 -10.74 -22.86 10.46
CA GLU A 372 -9.74 -22.49 11.45
C GLU A 372 -9.28 -21.04 11.24
N PHE A 373 -9.00 -20.33 12.34
CA PHE A 373 -8.48 -18.96 12.33
C PHE A 373 -7.00 -18.99 12.71
N THR A 374 -6.16 -19.43 11.78
CA THR A 374 -4.69 -19.34 11.86
C THR A 374 -4.17 -18.61 10.64
N GLY A 375 -2.99 -17.98 10.73
CA GLY A 375 -2.43 -17.27 9.58
C GLY A 375 -2.21 -18.20 8.39
N THR A 376 -1.77 -19.44 8.64
CA THR A 376 -1.59 -20.49 7.61
C THR A 376 -2.92 -20.88 6.94
N ALA A 377 -3.98 -21.09 7.73
CA ALA A 377 -5.31 -21.39 7.22
C ALA A 377 -5.86 -20.26 6.33
N ILE A 378 -5.66 -19.02 6.76
CA ILE A 378 -6.07 -17.83 6.01
C ILE A 378 -5.26 -17.70 4.72
N ALA A 379 -3.93 -17.83 4.79
CA ALA A 379 -3.05 -17.73 3.62
C ALA A 379 -3.42 -18.72 2.50
N ARG A 380 -3.74 -19.98 2.87
CA ARG A 380 -4.19 -21.01 1.91
C ARG A 380 -5.55 -20.69 1.26
N ASN A 381 -6.47 -20.07 2.01
CA ASN A 381 -7.87 -19.96 1.59
C ASN A 381 -8.26 -18.58 1.03
N ILE A 382 -7.52 -17.51 1.34
CA ILE A 382 -7.92 -16.14 1.02
C ILE A 382 -8.14 -15.89 -0.48
N LYS A 383 -7.36 -16.54 -1.34
CA LYS A 383 -7.56 -16.45 -2.79
C LYS A 383 -8.89 -17.08 -3.22
N SER A 384 -9.22 -18.26 -2.68
CA SER A 384 -10.37 -19.07 -3.11
C SER A 384 -11.72 -18.41 -2.84
N VAL A 385 -11.80 -17.56 -1.82
CA VAL A 385 -13.03 -16.84 -1.45
C VAL A 385 -13.21 -15.51 -2.20
N SER A 386 -12.21 -15.12 -3.00
CA SER A 386 -12.11 -13.78 -3.59
C SER A 386 -12.28 -13.74 -5.10
N ARG A 387 -12.41 -14.91 -5.75
CA ARG A 387 -12.37 -15.02 -7.21
C ARG A 387 -13.28 -16.14 -7.73
N PRO A 388 -13.64 -16.10 -9.04
CA PRO A 388 -14.36 -17.19 -9.69
C PRO A 388 -13.57 -18.52 -9.68
N PRO A 389 -14.28 -19.68 -9.78
CA PRO A 389 -15.74 -19.83 -9.79
C PRO A 389 -16.33 -19.61 -8.39
N GLY A 390 -17.57 -19.12 -8.33
CA GLY A 390 -18.28 -18.98 -7.06
C GLY A 390 -19.54 -18.14 -7.16
N GLU A 391 -20.42 -18.28 -6.18
CA GLU A 391 -21.54 -17.36 -6.03
C GLU A 391 -21.04 -16.00 -5.55
N ALA A 392 -21.44 -14.93 -6.24
CA ALA A 392 -21.04 -13.58 -5.87
C ALA A 392 -21.53 -13.23 -4.46
N VAL A 393 -20.62 -12.80 -3.58
CA VAL A 393 -20.90 -12.33 -2.22
C VAL A 393 -20.52 -10.85 -2.11
N ARG A 394 -21.37 -10.03 -1.50
CA ARG A 394 -21.17 -8.57 -1.36
C ARG A 394 -20.75 -8.18 0.06
N ALA A 395 -20.52 -6.88 0.27
CA ALA A 395 -20.28 -6.32 1.60
C ALA A 395 -21.55 -6.29 2.47
N GLY A 396 -21.35 -6.36 3.79
CA GLY A 396 -22.38 -6.22 4.82
C GLY A 396 -22.62 -7.49 5.64
N ALA A 397 -23.20 -7.32 6.83
CA ALA A 397 -23.48 -8.41 7.77
C ALA A 397 -24.35 -9.53 7.15
N ASP A 398 -25.45 -9.17 6.48
CA ASP A 398 -26.36 -10.14 5.85
C ASP A 398 -25.64 -10.98 4.77
N GLU A 399 -24.74 -10.36 4.02
CA GLU A 399 -23.96 -11.04 2.99
C GLU A 399 -22.84 -11.90 3.59
N PHE A 400 -22.25 -11.48 4.71
CA PHE A 400 -21.34 -12.34 5.48
C PHE A 400 -22.07 -13.57 6.01
N GLU A 401 -23.27 -13.42 6.59
CA GLU A 401 -24.10 -14.54 7.04
C GLU A 401 -24.43 -15.49 5.89
N ARG A 402 -24.86 -14.96 4.73
CA ARG A 402 -25.11 -15.75 3.53
C ARG A 402 -23.87 -16.50 3.06
N ALA A 403 -22.72 -15.83 3.04
CA ALA A 403 -21.45 -16.44 2.64
C ALA A 403 -21.05 -17.60 3.55
N LYS A 404 -21.26 -17.48 4.87
CA LYS A 404 -21.02 -18.60 5.79
C LYS A 404 -21.88 -19.81 5.45
N GLY A 405 -23.18 -19.60 5.20
CA GLY A 405 -24.09 -20.68 4.80
C GLY A 405 -23.64 -21.37 3.51
N LEU A 406 -23.26 -20.59 2.49
CA LEU A 406 -22.71 -21.13 1.24
C LEU A 406 -21.44 -21.96 1.47
N ILE A 407 -20.52 -21.46 2.29
CA ILE A 407 -19.28 -22.16 2.64
C ILE A 407 -19.57 -23.48 3.35
N GLU A 408 -20.50 -23.48 4.31
CA GLU A 408 -20.90 -24.67 5.08
C GLU A 408 -21.58 -25.73 4.21
N GLU A 409 -22.30 -25.32 3.17
CA GLU A 409 -22.89 -26.18 2.15
C GLU A 409 -21.86 -26.70 1.13
N GLY A 410 -20.62 -26.22 1.18
CA GLY A 410 -19.55 -26.58 0.25
C GLY A 410 -19.54 -25.78 -1.06
N THR A 411 -20.35 -24.73 -1.15
CA THR A 411 -20.42 -23.84 -2.31
C THR A 411 -19.20 -22.91 -2.36
N GLU A 412 -18.63 -22.72 -3.55
CA GLU A 412 -17.58 -21.74 -3.79
C GLU A 412 -18.17 -20.32 -3.83
N ILE A 413 -17.43 -19.33 -3.36
CA ILE A 413 -17.88 -17.93 -3.29
C ILE A 413 -16.90 -17.00 -4.01
N ASP A 414 -17.43 -15.92 -4.57
CA ASP A 414 -16.68 -14.87 -5.26
C ASP A 414 -16.97 -13.53 -4.57
N TYR A 415 -16.12 -13.13 -3.62
CA TYR A 415 -16.31 -11.89 -2.88
C TYR A 415 -16.03 -10.64 -3.73
N ALA A 416 -17.05 -9.81 -3.90
CA ALA A 416 -16.99 -8.50 -4.53
C ALA A 416 -17.22 -7.41 -3.48
N GLY A 417 -16.11 -6.91 -2.91
CA GLY A 417 -16.10 -5.98 -1.79
C GLY A 417 -16.31 -4.52 -2.15
N ALA A 418 -16.28 -3.67 -1.12
CA ALA A 418 -16.48 -2.23 -1.22
C ALA A 418 -15.40 -1.52 -2.02
N SER A 419 -14.19 -2.08 -2.13
CA SER A 419 -13.09 -1.51 -2.91
C SER A 419 -13.06 -1.96 -4.37
N SER A 420 -14.05 -2.77 -4.80
CA SER A 420 -14.22 -3.50 -6.06
C SER A 420 -13.97 -5.01 -5.93
N LYS A 421 -14.09 -5.74 -7.04
CA LYS A 421 -13.79 -7.17 -7.09
C LYS A 421 -12.35 -7.42 -6.64
N ALA A 422 -12.20 -8.18 -5.55
CA ALA A 422 -10.91 -8.44 -4.95
C ALA A 422 -10.27 -9.70 -5.54
N ASN A 423 -10.35 -9.94 -6.86
CA ASN A 423 -9.84 -11.16 -7.49
C ASN A 423 -8.33 -11.32 -7.24
N LEU A 424 -7.97 -12.05 -6.18
CA LEU A 424 -6.59 -12.17 -5.75
C LEU A 424 -5.85 -13.18 -6.64
N ASN A 425 -4.76 -12.71 -7.25
CA ASN A 425 -3.88 -13.52 -8.06
C ASN A 425 -2.96 -14.42 -7.21
N CYS A 426 -2.01 -15.10 -7.86
CA CYS A 426 -1.07 -15.99 -7.15
C CYS A 426 -0.25 -15.29 -6.06
N PHE A 427 0.08 -14.01 -6.24
CA PHE A 427 0.79 -13.19 -5.27
C PHE A 427 -0.12 -12.58 -4.21
N VAL A 428 -1.39 -13.00 -4.13
CA VAL A 428 -2.39 -12.48 -3.17
C VAL A 428 -2.63 -10.97 -3.37
N GLU A 429 -2.68 -10.54 -4.62
CA GLU A 429 -2.89 -9.15 -5.03
C GLU A 429 -4.05 -9.03 -6.03
N PRO A 430 -4.83 -7.93 -5.99
CA PRO A 430 -5.96 -7.74 -6.87
C PRO A 430 -5.52 -7.16 -8.22
N TYR A 431 -6.18 -7.60 -9.29
CA TYR A 431 -6.18 -6.86 -10.55
C TYR A 431 -7.17 -5.71 -10.46
N ASN A 432 -6.69 -4.49 -10.69
CA ASN A 432 -7.50 -3.28 -10.61
C ASN A 432 -7.64 -2.63 -11.99
N ARG A 433 -8.79 -2.03 -12.26
CA ARG A 433 -8.94 -1.12 -13.40
C ARG A 433 -8.26 0.21 -13.07
N PHE A 434 -7.62 0.81 -14.07
CA PHE A 434 -7.03 2.14 -13.96
C PHE A 434 -7.69 3.08 -14.94
N SER A 435 -7.87 4.34 -14.56
CA SER A 435 -8.28 5.37 -15.50
C SER A 435 -7.18 6.37 -15.78
N VAL A 436 -7.14 6.80 -17.03
CA VAL A 436 -6.28 7.89 -17.52
C VAL A 436 -7.15 9.12 -17.63
N ASN A 437 -6.78 10.17 -16.91
CA ASN A 437 -7.59 11.39 -16.83
C ASN A 437 -6.73 12.59 -17.26
N GLU A 438 -7.35 13.50 -18.00
CA GLU A 438 -6.83 14.85 -18.24
C GLU A 438 -7.48 15.82 -17.26
N LEU A 439 -6.69 16.72 -16.68
CA LEU A 439 -7.17 17.77 -15.81
C LEU A 439 -7.61 18.97 -16.65
N VAL A 440 -8.92 19.22 -16.67
CA VAL A 440 -9.57 20.25 -17.49
C VAL A 440 -10.26 21.30 -16.63
N GLU A 441 -10.51 22.48 -17.19
CA GLU A 441 -11.26 23.54 -16.50
C GLU A 441 -12.70 23.11 -16.25
N GLY A 442 -13.10 23.12 -14.97
CA GLY A 442 -14.42 22.73 -14.49
C GLY A 442 -15.26 23.90 -13.99
N GLN A 443 -16.47 23.62 -13.46
CA GLN A 443 -17.28 24.65 -12.81
C GLN A 443 -16.73 25.01 -11.43
N GLY A 444 -15.77 25.94 -11.39
CA GLY A 444 -15.21 26.50 -10.15
C GLY A 444 -13.88 25.91 -9.71
N GLY A 445 -13.22 25.11 -10.55
CA GLY A 445 -11.95 24.45 -10.25
C GLY A 445 -11.40 23.64 -11.43
N ILE A 446 -10.66 22.58 -11.13
CA ILE A 446 -10.18 21.60 -12.11
C ILE A 446 -10.92 20.28 -11.93
N ASP A 447 -11.45 19.76 -13.03
CA ASP A 447 -12.10 18.45 -13.10
C ASP A 447 -11.15 17.43 -13.73
N ALA A 448 -11.20 16.19 -13.25
CA ALA A 448 -10.52 15.06 -13.89
C ALA A 448 -11.45 14.45 -14.95
N ASN A 449 -11.22 14.80 -16.22
CA ASN A 449 -11.93 14.22 -17.36
C ASN A 449 -11.31 12.88 -17.74
N GLU A 450 -12.06 11.80 -17.59
CA GLU A 450 -11.60 10.46 -17.93
C GLU A 450 -11.49 10.30 -19.45
N LEU A 451 -10.27 10.07 -19.95
CA LEU A 451 -9.99 9.84 -21.36
C LEU A 451 -10.17 8.38 -21.74
N SER A 452 -9.73 7.47 -20.86
CA SER A 452 -9.85 6.03 -21.06
C SER A 452 -9.80 5.27 -19.74
N THR A 453 -10.31 4.04 -19.78
CA THR A 453 -10.20 3.07 -18.71
C THR A 453 -9.41 1.86 -19.22
N ILE A 454 -8.38 1.46 -18.50
CA ILE A 454 -7.64 0.22 -18.70
C ILE A 454 -8.32 -0.85 -17.83
N PRO A 455 -8.94 -1.89 -18.44
CA PRO A 455 -9.66 -2.90 -17.70
C PRO A 455 -8.70 -3.80 -16.91
N ALA A 456 -9.20 -4.48 -15.86
CA ALA A 456 -8.36 -5.25 -14.94
C ALA A 456 -7.65 -6.43 -15.63
N ASP A 457 -8.31 -7.08 -16.58
CA ASP A 457 -7.82 -8.21 -17.39
C ASP A 457 -6.61 -7.83 -18.27
N PHE A 458 -6.46 -6.56 -18.63
CA PHE A 458 -5.28 -6.08 -19.35
C PHE A 458 -3.97 -6.36 -18.61
N PHE A 459 -3.99 -6.38 -17.28
CA PHE A 459 -2.81 -6.56 -16.44
C PHE A 459 -2.45 -8.02 -16.18
N GLU A 460 -3.36 -8.95 -16.51
CA GLU A 460 -3.09 -10.39 -16.39
C GLU A 460 -1.90 -10.77 -17.28
N GLY A 461 -0.91 -11.46 -16.69
CA GLY A 461 0.34 -11.83 -17.37
C GLY A 461 1.32 -10.69 -17.65
N LYS A 462 1.06 -9.45 -17.19
CA LYS A 462 1.96 -8.30 -17.43
C LYS A 462 2.63 -7.73 -16.19
N LEU A 463 2.18 -8.13 -14.99
CA LEU A 463 2.70 -7.60 -13.73
C LEU A 463 4.00 -8.28 -13.28
N TYR A 464 4.18 -9.54 -13.65
CA TYR A 464 5.26 -10.41 -13.17
C TYR A 464 6.02 -11.03 -14.34
N THR A 465 7.31 -11.27 -14.14
CA THR A 465 8.16 -11.98 -15.11
C THR A 465 7.97 -13.49 -14.97
N ASP A 466 8.35 -14.23 -16.02
CA ASP A 466 8.35 -15.71 -15.98
C ASP A 466 9.24 -16.25 -14.86
N ASP A 467 10.38 -15.62 -14.61
CA ASP A 467 11.28 -15.98 -13.51
C ASP A 467 10.59 -15.82 -12.15
N GLN A 468 9.87 -14.72 -11.92
CA GLN A 468 9.09 -14.51 -10.69
C GLN A 468 7.97 -15.56 -10.56
N LEU A 469 7.25 -15.84 -11.65
CA LEU A 469 6.19 -16.84 -11.64
C LEU A 469 6.75 -18.23 -11.28
N GLN A 470 7.88 -18.60 -11.87
CA GLN A 470 8.55 -19.87 -11.61
C GLN A 470 9.10 -19.96 -10.18
N GLU A 471 9.72 -18.88 -9.67
CA GLU A 471 10.31 -18.84 -8.33
C GLU A 471 9.27 -19.10 -7.23
N TYR A 472 8.07 -18.55 -7.39
CA TYR A 472 7.01 -18.64 -6.38
C TYR A 472 5.93 -19.70 -6.70
N ASN A 473 6.24 -20.66 -7.57
CA ASN A 473 5.33 -21.73 -8.00
C ASN A 473 3.95 -21.21 -8.49
N CYS A 474 3.95 -20.03 -9.10
CA CYS A 474 2.78 -19.45 -9.73
C CYS A 474 2.68 -19.94 -11.18
N GLN A 475 1.57 -20.58 -11.53
CA GLN A 475 1.29 -20.94 -12.92
C GLN A 475 0.99 -19.68 -13.73
N SER A 476 1.46 -19.64 -14.99
CA SER A 476 1.07 -18.57 -15.91
C SER A 476 -0.44 -18.64 -16.19
N SER A 477 -1.08 -17.50 -16.46
CA SER A 477 -2.54 -17.41 -16.67
C SER A 477 -3.06 -18.26 -17.83
N GLU A 478 -2.17 -18.74 -18.73
CA GLU A 478 -2.54 -19.64 -19.83
C GLU A 478 -2.91 -21.06 -19.36
N ASP A 479 -2.42 -21.51 -18.18
CA ASP A 479 -2.67 -22.86 -17.66
C ASP A 479 -3.89 -22.96 -16.71
N GLU A 480 -4.33 -21.87 -16.08
CA GLU A 480 -5.50 -21.91 -15.18
C GLU A 480 -6.83 -22.18 -15.93
N THR A 481 -6.89 -21.97 -17.25
CA THR A 481 -8.10 -22.23 -18.06
C THR A 481 -8.26 -23.69 -18.53
N THR A 482 -7.21 -24.52 -18.46
CA THR A 482 -7.23 -25.89 -19.00
C THR A 482 -7.54 -26.98 -17.97
N THR A 483 -7.49 -26.68 -16.67
CA THR A 483 -7.73 -27.70 -15.63
C THR A 483 -9.21 -27.92 -15.27
N GLY A 484 -10.13 -27.09 -15.80
CA GLY A 484 -11.58 -27.22 -15.60
C GLY A 484 -12.29 -28.30 -16.44
N SER A 485 -11.57 -29.07 -17.27
CA SER A 485 -12.17 -30.09 -18.14
C SER A 485 -11.37 -31.39 -18.17
N SER A 486 -11.43 -32.17 -17.09
CA SER A 486 -11.18 -33.62 -17.20
C SER A 486 -12.29 -34.38 -16.49
N GLY A 487 -13.43 -34.43 -17.17
CA GLY A 487 -14.57 -35.26 -16.81
C GLY A 487 -14.20 -36.74 -16.85
N THR A 488 -14.46 -37.39 -15.72
CA THR A 488 -14.54 -38.82 -15.47
C THR A 488 -15.02 -39.62 -16.70
N THR A 489 -14.14 -40.41 -17.31
CA THR A 489 -14.56 -41.46 -18.25
C THR A 489 -14.75 -42.75 -17.47
N THR A 490 -15.98 -43.05 -17.10
CA THR A 490 -16.36 -44.36 -16.56
C THR A 490 -16.34 -45.40 -17.68
N SER A 491 -15.69 -46.53 -17.38
CA SER A 491 -15.68 -47.74 -18.19
C SER A 491 -17.05 -48.40 -18.27
N SER A 492 -17.44 -48.84 -19.46
CA SER A 492 -18.38 -49.95 -19.68
C SER A 492 -17.98 -50.73 -20.91
#